data_AF-A0A818ZRG5-F1
#
_entry.id   AF-A0A818ZRG5-F1
#
_cell.length_a   1.000
_cell.length_b   1.000
_cell.length_c   1.000
_cell.angle_alpha   90.00
_cell.angle_beta   90.00
_cell.angle_gamma   90.00
#
_symmetry.space_group_name_H-M   'P 1'
#
loop_
_entity.id
_entity.type
_entity.pdbx_description
1 polymer ?
#
loop_
_entity_poly.entity_id
_entity_poly.type
_entity_poly.pdbx_seq_one_letter_code
_entity_poly.pdbx_strand_id
1 'polypeptide(L)'
;MHGYFMDIRLYNQAKSVAEPFAFAEYRKQKLRAKIDLKREKSRVPLPIVPTVNKELAEKLLHDEGDFITNKKTNRKVGDTERTLSILKDPRFRSLFANPDMQIDVNRLLR
;
A
#
# COMPACT_ATOMS: atom_id res chain seq x y z
N MET A 1 -56.00 -10.51 10.47
CA MET A 1 -54.84 -11.33 10.03
C MET A 1 -54.66 -12.47 11.03
N HIS A 2 -54.92 -13.70 10.63
CA HIS A 2 -54.66 -14.89 11.45
C HIS A 2 -53.20 -15.29 11.24
N GLY A 3 -52.32 -14.83 12.14
CA GLY A 3 -50.94 -15.31 12.18
C GLY A 3 -50.88 -16.54 13.09
N TYR A 4 -50.29 -17.62 12.60
CA TYR A 4 -49.93 -18.75 13.46
C TYR A 4 -48.86 -18.29 14.45
N PHE A 5 -49.09 -18.50 15.74
CA PHE A 5 -48.12 -18.20 16.77
C PHE A 5 -47.13 -19.36 16.88
N MET A 6 -45.86 -19.10 16.65
CA MET A 6 -44.77 -20.07 16.86
C MET A 6 -44.09 -19.76 18.18
N ASP A 7 -43.86 -20.79 18.98
CA ASP A 7 -43.08 -20.64 20.20
C ASP A 7 -41.66 -20.15 19.89
N ILE A 8 -41.20 -19.15 20.64
CA ILE A 8 -39.86 -18.54 20.45
C ILE A 8 -38.74 -19.58 20.54
N ARG A 9 -38.93 -20.62 21.36
CA ARG A 9 -37.99 -21.73 21.55
C ARG A 9 -37.91 -22.59 20.30
N LEU A 10 -39.05 -22.92 19.71
CA LEU A 10 -39.15 -23.72 18.50
C LEU A 10 -38.52 -22.98 17.31
N TYR A 11 -38.78 -21.67 17.19
CA TYR A 11 -38.14 -20.84 16.18
C TYR A 11 -36.61 -20.82 16.32
N ASN A 12 -36.10 -20.63 17.53
CA ASN A 12 -34.65 -20.57 17.76
C ASN A 12 -33.98 -21.92 17.46
N GLN A 13 -34.62 -23.05 17.78
CA GLN A 13 -34.10 -24.38 17.48
C GLN A 13 -34.08 -24.63 15.96
N ALA A 14 -35.18 -24.34 15.25
CA ALA A 14 -35.23 -24.42 13.80
C ALA A 14 -34.17 -23.52 13.15
N LYS A 15 -33.98 -22.30 13.66
CA LYS A 15 -32.95 -21.37 13.18
C LYS A 15 -31.53 -21.90 13.42
N SER A 16 -31.24 -22.50 14.57
CA SER A 16 -29.92 -23.08 14.83
C SER A 16 -29.60 -24.28 13.93
N VAL A 17 -30.62 -25.05 13.56
CA VAL A 17 -30.48 -26.21 12.65
C VAL A 17 -30.34 -25.75 11.20
N ALA A 18 -31.09 -24.72 10.80
CA ALA A 18 -31.01 -24.14 9.47
C ALA A 18 -29.67 -23.40 9.24
N GLU A 19 -29.15 -22.74 10.26
CA GLU A 19 -27.94 -21.89 10.16
C GLU A 19 -26.85 -22.29 11.18
N PRO A 20 -26.30 -23.52 11.12
CA PRO A 20 -25.33 -24.00 12.11
C PRO A 20 -24.01 -23.21 12.11
N PHE A 21 -23.66 -22.57 10.99
CA PHE A 21 -22.39 -21.83 10.81
C PHE A 21 -22.55 -20.30 10.77
N ALA A 22 -23.76 -19.76 10.93
CA ALA A 22 -23.99 -18.32 10.75
C ALA A 22 -23.07 -17.44 11.60
N PHE A 23 -22.80 -17.84 12.85
CA PHE A 23 -21.89 -17.08 13.71
C PHE A 23 -20.43 -17.12 13.20
N ALA A 24 -19.95 -18.28 12.75
CA ALA A 24 -18.60 -18.45 12.23
C ALA A 24 -18.40 -17.68 10.90
N GLU A 25 -19.39 -17.74 10.01
CA GLU A 25 -19.38 -16.98 8.76
C GLU A 25 -19.43 -15.49 8.99
N TYR A 26 -20.30 -15.02 9.89
CA TYR A 26 -20.36 -13.61 10.29
C TYR A 26 -19.01 -13.10 10.79
N ARG A 27 -18.32 -13.88 11.65
CA ARG A 27 -16.98 -13.54 12.12
C ARG A 27 -15.97 -13.48 10.98
N LYS A 28 -15.99 -14.44 10.07
CA LYS A 28 -15.09 -14.51 8.90
C LYS A 28 -15.31 -13.32 7.96
N GLN A 29 -16.56 -12.97 7.68
CA GLN A 29 -16.92 -11.81 6.87
C GLN A 29 -16.45 -10.50 7.51
N LYS A 30 -16.67 -10.31 8.81
CA LYS A 30 -16.17 -9.13 9.54
C LYS A 30 -14.65 -9.03 9.52
N LEU A 31 -13.94 -10.15 9.61
CA LEU A 31 -12.48 -10.20 9.51
C LEU A 31 -12.00 -9.82 8.10
N ARG A 32 -12.62 -10.39 7.06
CA ARG A 32 -12.33 -10.05 5.66
C ARG A 32 -12.56 -8.56 5.39
N ALA A 33 -13.73 -8.04 5.76
CA ALA A 33 -14.05 -6.61 5.61
C ALA A 33 -13.02 -5.70 6.31
N LYS A 34 -12.54 -6.08 7.51
CA LYS A 34 -11.46 -5.33 8.19
C LYS A 34 -10.13 -5.39 7.45
N ILE A 35 -9.78 -6.53 6.84
CA ILE A 35 -8.56 -6.68 6.03
C ILE A 35 -8.69 -5.84 4.76
N ASP A 36 -9.82 -5.89 4.08
CA ASP A 36 -10.05 -5.19 2.82
C ASP A 36 -10.05 -3.66 3.05
N LEU A 37 -10.71 -3.17 4.10
CA LEU A 37 -10.63 -1.76 4.52
C LEU A 37 -9.20 -1.30 4.81
N LYS A 38 -8.36 -2.16 5.38
CA LYS A 38 -6.94 -1.85 5.60
C LYS A 38 -6.14 -1.85 4.30
N ARG A 39 -6.43 -2.77 3.37
CA ARG A 39 -5.80 -2.84 2.05
C ARG A 39 -6.16 -1.63 1.18
N GLU A 40 -7.42 -1.22 1.17
CA GLU A 40 -7.88 -0.03 0.43
C GLU A 40 -7.15 1.22 0.91
N LYS A 41 -7.01 1.41 2.24
CA LYS A 41 -6.24 2.51 2.82
C LYS A 41 -4.74 2.42 2.55
N SER A 42 -4.21 1.21 2.41
CA SER A 42 -2.79 0.93 2.18
C SER A 42 -2.43 0.78 0.71
N ARG A 43 -3.33 1.14 -0.22
CA ARG A 43 -3.03 1.14 -1.66
C ARG A 43 -2.05 2.28 -1.95
N VAL A 44 -0.76 1.98 -1.79
CA VAL A 44 0.32 2.92 -2.11
C VAL A 44 0.22 3.20 -3.61
N PRO A 45 0.07 4.47 -4.03
CA PRO A 45 0.12 4.81 -5.45
C PRO A 45 1.50 4.36 -5.97
N LEU A 46 1.51 3.55 -7.03
CA LEU A 46 2.74 3.16 -7.70
C LEU A 46 3.48 4.44 -8.10
N PRO A 47 4.71 4.68 -7.61
CA PRO A 47 5.45 5.86 -7.99
C PRO A 47 5.69 5.83 -9.50
N ILE A 48 5.38 6.93 -10.17
CA ILE A 48 5.61 7.08 -11.61
C ILE A 48 7.12 7.04 -11.81
N VAL A 49 7.62 5.93 -12.35
CA VAL A 49 9.03 5.81 -12.73
C VAL A 49 9.26 6.65 -13.99
N PRO A 50 10.22 7.60 -13.97
CA PRO A 50 10.50 8.46 -15.12
C PRO A 50 11.09 7.67 -16.30
N THR A 51 10.97 8.22 -17.51
CA THR A 51 11.49 7.59 -18.73
C THR A 51 13.01 7.63 -18.82
N VAL A 52 13.62 8.71 -18.33
CA VAL A 52 15.08 8.91 -18.30
C VAL A 52 15.61 8.64 -16.89
N ASN A 53 16.82 8.05 -16.80
CA ASN A 53 17.49 7.76 -15.52
C ASN A 53 16.65 6.87 -14.58
N LYS A 54 16.00 5.83 -15.15
CA LYS A 54 15.19 4.85 -14.41
C LYS A 54 15.94 4.24 -13.23
N GLU A 55 17.16 3.78 -13.45
CA GLU A 55 18.00 3.18 -12.40
C GLU A 55 18.32 4.16 -11.27
N LEU A 56 18.50 5.45 -11.59
CA LEU A 56 18.71 6.47 -10.56
C LEU A 56 17.42 6.69 -9.76
N ALA A 57 16.29 6.81 -10.44
CA ALA A 57 15.00 7.00 -9.78
C ALA A 57 14.62 5.80 -8.88
N GLU A 58 14.91 4.58 -9.32
CA GLU A 58 14.71 3.37 -8.52
C GLU A 58 15.58 3.33 -7.28
N LYS A 59 16.87 3.70 -7.39
CA LYS A 59 17.77 3.83 -6.22
C LYS A 59 17.25 4.86 -5.23
N LEU A 60 16.83 6.03 -5.71
CA LEU A 60 16.27 7.08 -4.87
C LEU A 60 14.98 6.60 -4.16
N LEU A 61 14.07 5.92 -4.85
CA LEU A 61 12.84 5.36 -4.25
C LEU A 61 13.12 4.23 -3.25
N HIS A 62 14.15 3.41 -3.48
CA HIS A 62 14.56 2.36 -2.54
C HIS A 62 15.10 2.99 -1.24
N ASP A 63 15.97 4.00 -1.36
CA ASP A 63 16.50 4.76 -0.22
C ASP A 63 15.38 5.46 0.57
N GLU A 64 14.32 5.92 -0.12
CA GLU A 64 13.10 6.45 0.52
C GLU A 64 12.31 5.38 1.31
N GLY A 65 12.10 4.20 0.72
CA GLY A 65 11.36 3.11 1.34
C GLY A 65 12.05 2.55 2.59
N ASP A 66 13.37 2.41 2.54
CA ASP A 66 14.19 1.98 3.68
C ASP A 66 14.16 2.99 4.84
N PHE A 67 13.98 4.28 4.55
CA PHE A 67 13.84 5.31 5.59
C PHE A 67 12.50 5.22 6.34
N ILE A 68 11.39 4.99 5.61
CA ILE A 68 10.04 4.89 6.22
C ILE A 68 9.98 3.71 7.19
N THR A 69 10.68 2.62 6.88
CA THR A 69 10.74 1.42 7.74
C THR A 69 11.75 1.57 8.89
N ASN A 70 12.89 2.26 8.68
CA ASN A 70 13.99 2.39 9.64
C ASN A 70 14.05 3.74 10.37
N LYS A 71 12.89 4.29 10.80
CA LYS A 71 12.78 5.60 11.49
C LYS A 71 13.49 5.71 12.86
N LYS A 72 14.42 4.82 13.23
CA LYS A 72 15.01 4.73 14.58
C LYS A 72 16.51 5.02 14.70
N THR A 73 17.26 5.26 13.61
CA THR A 73 18.72 5.52 13.74
C THR A 73 19.12 6.90 13.19
N ASN A 74 19.31 7.82 14.13
CA ASN A 74 19.56 9.27 14.01
C ASN A 74 20.85 9.72 13.27
N ARG A 75 21.16 9.22 12.06
CA ARG A 75 22.36 9.73 11.33
C ARG A 75 22.20 10.08 9.85
N LYS A 76 21.07 9.78 9.21
CA LYS A 76 20.89 10.05 7.76
C LYS A 76 19.64 10.86 7.37
N VAL A 77 18.87 11.34 8.35
CA VAL A 77 17.59 12.05 8.12
C VAL A 77 17.75 13.25 7.17
N GLY A 78 18.85 14.00 7.29
CA GLY A 78 19.07 15.22 6.51
C GLY A 78 19.42 14.99 5.03
N ASP A 79 20.04 13.87 4.67
CA ASP A 79 20.37 13.56 3.26
C ASP A 79 19.22 12.83 2.56
N THR A 80 18.42 12.05 3.29
CA THR A 80 17.27 11.31 2.75
C THR A 80 16.03 12.20 2.53
N GLU A 81 15.87 13.28 3.30
CA GLU A 81 14.84 14.30 2.98
C GLU A 81 15.19 15.07 1.70
N ARG A 82 16.49 15.21 1.39
CA ARG A 82 16.95 15.80 0.14
C ARG A 82 16.69 14.88 -1.05
N THR A 83 16.83 13.56 -0.91
CA THR A 83 16.51 12.60 -1.99
C THR A 83 15.02 12.57 -2.30
N LEU A 84 14.16 12.60 -1.27
CA LEU A 84 12.70 12.81 -1.40
C LEU A 84 12.35 14.09 -2.14
N SER A 85 13.14 15.13 -1.93
CA SER A 85 13.00 16.41 -2.60
C SER A 85 13.41 16.32 -4.06
N ILE A 86 14.48 15.62 -4.43
CA ILE A 86 14.99 15.59 -5.82
C ILE A 86 13.97 15.02 -6.83
N LEU A 87 13.22 13.97 -6.47
CA LEU A 87 12.19 13.40 -7.36
C LEU A 87 10.94 14.28 -7.48
N LYS A 88 10.66 15.14 -6.48
CA LYS A 88 9.45 15.99 -6.41
C LYS A 88 9.71 17.46 -6.73
N ASP A 89 10.97 17.91 -6.67
CA ASP A 89 11.38 19.30 -6.82
C ASP A 89 11.39 19.67 -8.32
N PRO A 90 10.67 20.74 -8.71
CA PRO A 90 10.59 21.17 -10.11
C PRO A 90 11.94 21.52 -10.73
N ARG A 91 12.95 21.90 -9.93
CA ARG A 91 14.29 22.25 -10.43
C ARG A 91 15.02 21.07 -11.07
N PHE A 92 14.73 19.85 -10.62
CA PHE A 92 15.39 18.63 -11.09
C PHE A 92 14.57 17.86 -12.14
N ARG A 93 13.41 18.39 -12.54
CA ARG A 93 12.53 17.75 -13.53
C ARG A 93 13.25 17.41 -14.84
N SER A 94 14.16 18.27 -15.27
CA SER A 94 14.96 18.07 -16.49
C SER A 94 15.84 16.81 -16.44
N LEU A 95 16.29 16.37 -15.24
CA LEU A 95 17.10 15.15 -15.10
C LEU A 95 16.35 13.87 -15.45
N PHE A 96 15.03 13.90 -15.36
CA PHE A 96 14.15 12.74 -15.51
C PHE A 96 13.28 12.80 -16.77
N ALA A 97 13.27 13.95 -17.46
CA ALA A 97 12.51 14.16 -18.68
C ALA A 97 13.38 14.28 -19.95
N ASN A 98 14.61 14.80 -19.83
CA ASN A 98 15.45 15.11 -20.99
C ASN A 98 16.39 13.93 -21.31
N PRO A 99 16.35 13.35 -22.52
CA PRO A 99 17.24 12.24 -22.90
C PRO A 99 18.73 12.55 -22.79
N ASP A 100 19.12 13.81 -23.00
CA ASP A 100 20.53 14.24 -22.92
C ASP A 100 21.12 14.09 -21.51
N MET A 101 20.28 14.00 -20.48
CA MET A 101 20.68 13.79 -19.09
C MET A 101 20.83 12.31 -18.74
N GLN A 102 20.71 11.40 -19.71
CA GLN A 102 20.86 9.97 -19.48
C GLN A 102 22.27 9.64 -18.98
N ILE A 103 22.34 8.99 -17.83
CA ILE A 103 23.61 8.58 -17.21
C ILE A 103 24.20 7.42 -18.02
N ASP A 104 25.38 7.65 -18.59
CA ASP A 104 26.16 6.63 -19.26
C ASP A 104 27.08 5.93 -18.25
N VAL A 105 26.75 4.69 -17.91
CA VAL A 105 27.51 3.84 -16.99
C VAL A 105 28.82 3.34 -17.60
N ASN A 106 28.98 3.40 -18.93
CA ASN A 106 30.16 2.87 -19.64
C ASN A 106 31.28 3.90 -19.83
N ARG A 107 31.18 5.10 -19.24
CA ARG A 107 32.15 6.19 -19.43
C ARG A 107 33.51 5.98 -18.74
N LEU A 108 33.69 4.92 -17.94
CA LEU A 108 34.87 4.70 -17.09
C LEU A 108 35.90 3.71 -17.65
N LEU A 109 35.87 3.41 -18.96
CA LEU A 109 36.90 2.58 -19.62
C LEU A 109 37.67 3.35 -20.70
N ARG A 110 38.21 4.52 -20.36
CA ARG A 110 39.20 5.23 -21.18
C ARG A 110 40.36 5.73 -20.34
#